data_AF-A0A942N174-F1
#
_entry.id   AF-A0A942N174-F1
#
_cell.length_a   1.000
_cell.length_b   1.000
_cell.length_c   1.000
_cell.angle_alpha   90.00
_cell.angle_beta   90.00
_cell.angle_gamma   90.00
#
_symmetry.space_group_name_H-M   'P 1'
#
loop_
_entity.id
_entity.type
_entity.pdbx_description
1 polymer ?
#
loop_
_entity_poly.entity_id
_entity_poly.type
_entity_poly.pdbx_seq_one_letter_code
_entity_poly.pdbx_strand_id
1 'polypeptide(L)'
;MYVDLVGLSLVITTILFLYFKKFRITFFTLTIVFLLALLFTQTRNAWITSAFVVMGIGIQYVIRSIKEGISLAALMFKVFIFLIPIFFVVIQISQSDVAVFERANVSALSQTRDTEEYMKTAGSFITRIFIWDTTINAFLANPVTGIGFYTFPFLSKNYSELDPELYKLFVEGLPPHQTYLAILGETGIIGFIGFIIFVSVILITSFRNMKLAKVGPDKLFATLAFWLFFYVLISMIMTDAWLWGTLFMVFSVIIALIDSNSRMMYKS
;
A
#
# COMPACT_ATOMS: atom_id res chain seq x y z
N MET A 1 -11.14 0.77 -0.43
CA MET A 1 -11.06 -0.12 -1.61
C MET A 1 -10.85 0.66 -2.90
N TYR A 2 -11.70 1.62 -3.27
CA TYR A 2 -11.51 2.37 -4.54
C TYR A 2 -10.31 3.34 -4.54
N VAL A 3 -9.78 3.70 -3.37
CA VAL A 3 -8.69 4.68 -3.29
C VAL A 3 -7.39 4.14 -3.89
N ASP A 4 -7.11 2.85 -3.74
CA ASP A 4 -5.93 2.23 -4.35
C ASP A 4 -5.96 2.31 -5.89
N LEU A 5 -7.14 2.30 -6.50
CA LEU A 5 -7.28 2.51 -7.95
C LEU A 5 -6.89 3.93 -8.37
N VAL A 6 -7.19 4.94 -7.54
CA VAL A 6 -6.75 6.32 -7.76
C VAL A 6 -5.22 6.40 -7.65
N GLY A 7 -4.63 5.74 -6.66
CA GLY A 7 -3.18 5.66 -6.51
C GLY A 7 -2.49 4.95 -7.68
N LEU A 8 -3.01 3.82 -8.14
CA LEU A 8 -2.53 3.17 -9.38
C LEU A 8 -2.64 4.10 -10.59
N SER A 9 -3.76 4.81 -10.73
CA SER A 9 -3.97 5.75 -11.84
C SER A 9 -2.94 6.88 -11.82
N LEU A 10 -2.62 7.40 -10.64
CA LEU A 10 -1.57 8.39 -10.44
C LEU A 10 -0.19 7.84 -10.85
N VAL A 11 0.13 6.60 -10.49
CA VAL A 11 1.38 5.92 -10.90
C VAL A 11 1.46 5.80 -12.42
N ILE A 12 0.38 5.34 -13.06
CA ILE A 12 0.30 5.19 -14.52
C ILE A 12 0.51 6.53 -15.20
N THR A 13 -0.26 7.56 -14.84
CA THR A 13 -0.20 8.86 -15.53
C THR A 13 1.14 9.55 -15.29
N THR A 14 1.75 9.38 -14.11
CA THR A 14 3.10 9.88 -13.83
C THR A 14 4.13 9.25 -14.77
N ILE A 15 4.10 7.92 -14.95
CA ILE A 15 5.02 7.22 -15.85
C ILE A 15 4.78 7.63 -17.30
N LEU A 16 3.51 7.74 -17.73
CA LEU A 16 3.17 8.17 -19.10
C LEU A 16 3.61 9.61 -19.38
N PHE A 17 3.48 10.52 -18.41
CA PHE A 17 3.99 11.89 -18.48
C PHE A 17 5.50 11.94 -18.71
N LEU A 18 6.26 11.08 -18.02
CA LEU A 18 7.71 10.98 -18.17
C LEU A 18 8.12 10.37 -19.51
N TYR A 19 7.34 9.41 -20.02
CA TYR A 19 7.68 8.65 -21.23
C TYR A 19 7.28 9.38 -22.53
N PHE A 20 6.06 9.93 -22.61
CA PHE A 20 5.53 10.50 -23.85
C PHE A 20 5.71 12.03 -23.94
N LYS A 21 6.61 12.48 -24.83
CA LYS A 21 6.80 13.93 -25.11
C LYS A 21 5.60 14.57 -25.82
N LYS A 22 5.00 13.90 -26.80
CA LYS A 22 3.90 14.44 -27.64
C LYS A 22 2.64 14.75 -26.83
N PHE A 23 2.26 13.87 -25.91
CA PHE A 23 1.06 13.99 -25.09
C PHE A 23 1.36 14.42 -23.65
N ARG A 24 2.50 15.07 -23.42
CA ARG A 24 3.00 15.39 -22.09
C ARG A 24 2.02 16.25 -21.29
N ILE A 25 1.42 17.27 -21.91
CA ILE A 25 0.46 18.15 -21.23
C ILE A 25 -0.77 17.36 -20.79
N THR A 26 -1.30 16.48 -21.64
CA THR A 26 -2.44 15.62 -21.30
C THR A 26 -2.15 14.74 -20.08
N PHE A 27 -1.01 14.03 -20.07
CA PHE A 27 -0.65 13.17 -18.94
C PHE A 27 -0.30 13.96 -17.68
N PHE A 28 0.26 15.17 -17.82
CA PHE A 28 0.46 16.08 -16.70
C PHE A 28 -0.88 16.49 -16.08
N THR A 29 -1.84 16.95 -16.88
CA THR A 29 -3.18 17.31 -16.41
C THR A 29 -3.87 16.14 -15.73
N LEU A 30 -3.82 14.94 -16.31
CA LEU A 30 -4.38 13.73 -15.69
C LEU A 30 -3.70 13.39 -14.36
N THR A 31 -2.38 13.55 -14.25
CA THR A 31 -1.64 13.35 -13.00
C THR A 31 -2.11 14.32 -11.92
N ILE A 32 -2.31 15.60 -12.26
CA ILE A 32 -2.86 16.59 -11.33
C ILE A 32 -4.28 16.23 -10.92
N VAL A 33 -5.14 15.80 -11.86
CA VAL A 33 -6.51 15.36 -11.56
C VAL A 33 -6.51 14.19 -10.57
N PHE A 34 -5.69 13.17 -10.77
CA PHE A 34 -5.62 12.03 -9.85
C PHE A 34 -4.99 12.40 -8.51
N LEU A 35 -4.03 13.33 -8.46
CA LEU A 35 -3.49 13.84 -7.21
C LEU A 35 -4.57 14.59 -6.40
N LEU A 36 -5.39 15.41 -7.07
CA LEU A 36 -6.53 16.08 -6.45
C LEU A 36 -7.60 15.08 -6.01
N ALA A 37 -7.93 14.08 -6.84
CA ALA A 37 -8.86 13.02 -6.47
C ALA A 37 -8.39 12.26 -5.22
N LEU A 38 -7.09 11.99 -5.12
CA LEU A 38 -6.49 11.41 -3.93
C LEU A 38 -6.74 12.29 -2.69
N LEU A 39 -6.81 13.63 -2.84
CA LEU A 39 -6.90 14.56 -1.69
C LEU A 39 -8.29 14.46 -1.09
N PHE A 40 -9.28 14.39 -1.97
CA PHE A 40 -10.67 14.22 -1.58
C PHE A 40 -10.96 12.83 -0.99
N THR A 41 -10.10 11.83 -1.18
CA THR A 41 -10.31 10.52 -0.54
C THR A 41 -10.03 10.51 0.95
N GLN A 42 -9.26 11.47 1.48
CA GLN A 42 -8.89 11.61 2.89
C GLN A 42 -8.27 10.34 3.54
N THR A 43 -7.83 9.35 2.76
CA THR A 43 -7.23 8.12 3.31
C THR A 43 -5.71 8.21 3.38
N ARG A 44 -5.17 8.37 4.59
CA ARG A 44 -3.71 8.49 4.84
C ARG A 44 -2.89 7.38 4.19
N ASN A 45 -3.42 6.15 4.20
CA ASN A 45 -2.76 4.98 3.62
C ASN A 45 -2.44 5.15 2.12
N ALA A 46 -3.41 5.65 1.34
CA ALA A 46 -3.23 5.81 -0.11
C ALA A 46 -2.28 6.97 -0.44
N TRP A 47 -2.27 8.02 0.39
CA TRP A 47 -1.33 9.13 0.34
C TRP A 47 0.11 8.66 0.53
N ILE A 48 0.38 7.94 1.62
CA ILE A 48 1.71 7.43 1.96
C ILE A 48 2.21 6.48 0.86
N THR A 49 1.38 5.52 0.45
CA THR A 49 1.72 4.55 -0.61
C THR A 49 2.05 5.26 -1.91
N SER A 50 1.16 6.15 -2.37
CA SER A 50 1.35 6.85 -3.65
C SER A 50 2.57 7.77 -3.63
N ALA A 51 2.80 8.49 -2.52
CA ALA A 51 3.97 9.36 -2.37
C ALA A 51 5.27 8.56 -2.42
N PHE A 52 5.33 7.42 -1.71
CA PHE A 52 6.53 6.56 -1.69
C PHE A 52 6.84 6.00 -3.09
N VAL A 53 5.83 5.55 -3.83
CA VAL A 53 5.99 5.01 -5.19
C VAL A 53 6.37 6.09 -6.19
N VAL A 54 5.68 7.25 -6.17
CA VAL A 54 5.99 8.40 -7.05
C VAL A 54 7.40 8.93 -6.78
N MET A 55 7.83 8.97 -5.52
CA MET A 55 9.21 9.31 -5.15
C MET A 55 10.21 8.30 -5.75
N GLY A 56 9.93 7.00 -5.64
CA GLY A 56 10.75 5.95 -6.25
C GLY A 56 10.89 6.12 -7.78
N ILE A 57 9.78 6.43 -8.47
CA ILE A 57 9.77 6.74 -9.91
C ILE A 57 10.63 7.98 -10.20
N GLY A 58 10.47 9.03 -9.40
CA GLY A 58 11.25 10.27 -9.50
C GLY A 58 12.75 10.00 -9.35
N ILE A 59 13.15 9.23 -8.33
CA ILE A 59 14.55 8.83 -8.11
C ILE A 59 15.09 8.03 -9.30
N GLN A 60 14.34 7.04 -9.80
CA GLN A 60 14.75 6.26 -10.98
C GLN A 60 14.98 7.17 -12.20
N TYR A 61 14.08 8.13 -12.42
CA TYR A 61 14.18 9.08 -13.52
C TYR A 61 15.34 10.08 -13.36
N VAL A 62 15.60 10.54 -12.13
CA VAL A 62 16.75 11.39 -11.77
C VAL A 62 18.06 10.64 -12.03
N ILE A 63 18.20 9.41 -11.55
CA ILE A 63 19.39 8.56 -11.78
C ILE A 63 19.62 8.38 -13.28
N ARG A 64 18.56 8.13 -14.06
CA ARG A 64 18.65 8.03 -15.52
C ARG A 64 19.07 9.37 -16.15
N SER A 65 18.50 10.48 -15.69
CA SER A 65 18.80 11.83 -16.19
C SER A 65 20.27 12.23 -15.97
N ILE A 66 20.86 11.85 -14.82
CA ILE A 66 22.28 12.08 -14.53
C ILE A 66 23.16 11.32 -15.52
N LYS A 67 22.84 10.05 -15.81
CA LYS A 67 23.57 9.24 -16.80
C LYS A 67 23.48 9.84 -18.22
N GLU A 68 22.40 10.54 -18.52
CA GLU A 68 22.17 11.23 -19.79
C GLU A 68 22.77 12.66 -19.82
N GLY A 69 23.48 13.09 -18.77
CA GLY A 69 24.24 14.36 -18.76
C GLY A 69 23.41 15.63 -18.55
N ILE A 70 22.22 15.53 -17.95
CA ILE A 70 21.33 16.69 -17.71
C ILE A 70 21.95 17.65 -16.66
N SER A 71 21.74 18.96 -16.86
CA SER A 71 22.25 20.01 -15.96
C SER A 71 21.66 19.91 -14.54
N LEU A 72 22.48 20.29 -13.55
CA LEU A 72 22.13 20.22 -12.12
C LEU A 72 20.85 21.01 -11.79
N ALA A 73 20.65 22.19 -12.40
CA ALA A 73 19.45 23.00 -12.18
C ALA A 73 18.17 22.33 -12.68
N ALA A 74 18.21 21.67 -13.84
CA ALA A 74 17.06 20.92 -14.37
C ALA A 74 16.79 19.66 -13.54
N LEU A 75 17.82 19.08 -12.91
CA LEU A 75 17.68 17.97 -11.97
C LEU A 75 17.01 18.42 -10.67
N MET A 76 17.46 19.54 -10.09
CA MET A 76 16.91 20.12 -8.86
C MET A 76 15.44 20.50 -9.01
N PHE A 77 15.06 21.11 -10.14
CA PHE A 77 13.66 21.45 -10.42
C PHE A 77 12.76 20.19 -10.51
N LYS A 78 13.26 19.12 -11.13
CA LYS A 78 12.53 17.83 -11.18
C LYS A 78 12.37 17.22 -9.79
N VAL A 79 13.43 17.19 -8.98
CA VAL A 79 13.39 16.70 -7.60
C VAL A 79 12.38 17.50 -6.77
N PHE A 80 12.40 18.83 -6.88
CA PHE A 80 11.47 19.71 -6.17
C PHE A 80 10.00 19.39 -6.48
N ILE A 81 9.64 19.15 -7.75
CA ILE A 81 8.28 18.73 -8.15
C ILE A 81 7.88 17.42 -7.46
N PHE A 82 8.82 16.48 -7.30
CA PHE A 82 8.56 15.19 -6.64
C PHE A 82 8.51 15.26 -5.10
N LEU A 83 8.97 16.35 -4.49
CA LEU A 83 8.87 16.57 -3.04
C LEU A 83 7.51 17.16 -2.61
N ILE A 84 6.75 17.77 -3.53
CA ILE A 84 5.44 18.37 -3.24
C ILE A 84 4.45 17.37 -2.61
N PRO A 85 4.28 16.13 -3.12
CA PRO A 85 3.42 15.14 -2.49
C PRO A 85 3.85 14.77 -1.06
N ILE A 86 5.16 14.75 -0.79
CA ILE A 86 5.71 14.43 0.55
C ILE A 86 5.36 15.53 1.55
N PHE A 87 5.43 16.80 1.14
CA PHE A 87 5.01 17.93 1.96
C PHE A 87 3.54 17.81 2.40
N PHE A 88 2.64 17.40 1.50
CA PHE A 88 1.23 17.17 1.85
C PHE A 88 1.03 15.97 2.78
N VAL A 89 1.81 14.91 2.63
CA VAL A 89 1.79 13.76 3.57
C VAL A 89 2.21 14.20 4.98
N VAL A 90 3.29 14.99 5.09
CA VAL A 90 3.79 15.49 6.38
C VAL A 90 2.75 16.39 7.08
N ILE A 91 2.08 17.27 6.34
CA ILE A 91 1.00 18.12 6.89
C ILE A 91 -0.14 17.27 7.46
N GLN A 92 -0.56 16.23 6.75
CA GLN A 92 -1.66 15.37 7.21
C GLN A 92 -1.28 14.50 8.41
N ILE A 93 -0.01 14.08 8.51
CA ILE A 93 0.51 13.41 9.72
C ILE A 93 0.54 14.40 10.90
N SER A 94 0.96 15.65 10.68
CA SER A 94 1.04 16.66 11.75
C SER A 94 -0.32 17.12 12.29
N GLN A 95 -1.40 16.93 11.54
CA GLN A 95 -2.77 17.22 11.96
C GLN A 95 -3.45 16.04 12.67
N SER A 96 -2.74 14.92 12.85
CA SER A 96 -3.26 13.78 13.61
C SER A 96 -2.86 13.89 15.08
N ASP A 97 -3.87 14.09 15.92
CA ASP A 97 -3.75 14.41 17.34
C ASP A 97 -2.79 13.49 18.11
N VAL A 98 -1.67 14.06 18.56
CA VAL A 98 -0.76 13.48 19.58
C VAL A 98 -1.50 13.20 20.90
N ALA A 99 -2.68 13.80 21.10
CA ALA A 99 -3.53 13.67 22.28
C ALA A 99 -4.29 12.33 22.41
N VAL A 100 -4.12 11.38 21.47
CA VAL A 100 -4.77 10.05 21.53
C VAL A 100 -3.95 9.05 22.36
N PHE A 101 -2.61 9.15 22.36
CA PHE A 101 -1.74 8.25 23.13
C PHE A 101 -1.80 8.54 24.65
N GLU A 102 -1.94 9.79 25.07
CA GLU A 102 -2.11 10.14 26.50
C GLU A 102 -3.47 9.73 27.07
N ARG A 103 -4.49 9.51 26.21
CA ARG A 103 -5.84 9.09 26.62
C ARG A 103 -6.10 7.60 26.53
N ALA A 104 -5.07 6.82 26.17
CA ALA A 104 -5.09 5.36 26.15
C ALA A 104 -4.62 4.75 27.48
N ASN A 105 -4.69 5.47 28.60
CA ASN A 105 -4.65 4.86 29.92
C ASN A 105 -5.96 4.08 30.12
N VAL A 106 -5.88 2.79 29.77
CA VAL A 106 -6.96 1.79 29.71
C VAL A 106 -7.78 1.66 31.01
N SER A 107 -7.30 2.18 32.13
CA SER A 107 -7.97 2.15 33.43
C SER A 107 -9.16 3.13 33.57
N ALA A 108 -9.34 4.09 32.65
CA ALA A 108 -10.46 5.03 32.68
C ALA A 108 -11.64 4.65 31.76
N LEU A 109 -11.51 3.60 30.96
CA LEU A 109 -12.47 3.23 29.90
C LEU A 109 -13.71 2.47 30.39
N SER A 110 -13.70 2.00 31.63
CA SER A 110 -14.75 1.15 32.19
C SER A 110 -15.89 1.89 32.91
N GLN A 111 -15.91 3.24 32.89
CA GLN A 111 -16.84 4.01 33.73
C GLN A 111 -17.70 5.08 33.05
N THR A 112 -17.62 5.29 31.73
CA THR A 112 -18.47 6.34 31.09
C THR A 112 -19.34 5.79 29.96
N ARG A 113 -20.63 6.14 30.04
CA ARG A 113 -21.74 5.82 29.12
C ARG A 113 -21.63 6.47 27.74
N ASP A 114 -20.48 7.03 27.37
CA ASP A 114 -20.27 7.77 26.12
C ASP A 114 -19.40 6.99 25.12
N THR A 115 -19.72 5.70 24.96
CA THR A 115 -19.07 4.79 24.01
C THR A 115 -19.15 5.31 22.57
N GLU A 116 -20.20 6.07 22.24
CA GLU A 116 -20.46 6.63 20.90
C GLU A 116 -19.61 7.88 20.57
N GLU A 117 -19.34 8.72 21.58
CA GLU A 117 -18.43 9.87 21.44
C GLU A 117 -16.97 9.40 21.44
N TYR A 118 -16.64 8.38 22.23
CA TYR A 118 -15.34 7.73 22.18
C TYR A 118 -15.13 7.01 20.83
N MET A 119 -16.15 6.41 20.21
CA MET A 119 -16.06 5.84 18.85
C MET A 119 -15.68 6.88 17.79
N LYS A 120 -16.23 8.10 17.89
CA LYS A 120 -15.83 9.21 17.01
C LYS A 120 -14.41 9.70 17.27
N THR A 121 -13.91 9.53 18.49
CA THR A 121 -12.66 10.16 18.96
C THR A 121 -11.46 9.20 19.00
N ALA A 122 -11.67 7.92 19.31
CA ALA A 122 -10.64 6.87 19.40
C ALA A 122 -10.02 6.57 18.03
N GLY A 123 -10.76 6.84 16.95
CA GLY A 123 -10.25 6.86 15.59
C GLY A 123 -9.89 5.49 15.01
N SER A 124 -9.80 5.43 13.68
CA SER A 124 -9.48 4.21 12.92
C SER A 124 -8.15 3.54 13.31
N PHE A 125 -7.26 4.26 13.99
CA PHE A 125 -5.94 3.76 14.37
C PHE A 125 -5.97 2.86 15.61
N ILE A 126 -6.73 3.22 16.65
CA ILE A 126 -6.88 2.39 17.86
C ILE A 126 -7.52 1.04 17.50
N THR A 127 -8.57 1.07 16.67
CA THR A 127 -9.21 -0.15 16.13
C THR A 127 -8.18 -1.09 15.49
N ARG A 128 -7.26 -0.55 14.68
CA ARG A 128 -6.21 -1.36 14.03
C ARG A 128 -5.23 -1.95 15.03
N ILE A 129 -4.83 -1.21 16.06
CA ILE A 129 -3.93 -1.73 17.11
C ILE A 129 -4.54 -2.97 17.77
N PHE A 130 -5.80 -2.88 18.20
CA PHE A 130 -6.49 -3.99 18.85
C PHE A 130 -6.71 -5.20 17.94
N ILE A 131 -7.01 -4.95 16.68
CA ILE A 131 -7.10 -6.00 15.66
C ILE A 131 -5.74 -6.68 15.46
N TRP A 132 -4.66 -5.91 15.36
CA TRP A 132 -3.32 -6.43 15.14
C TRP A 132 -2.82 -7.25 16.32
N ASP A 133 -3.05 -6.76 17.53
CA ASP A 133 -2.76 -7.50 18.77
C ASP A 133 -3.47 -8.85 18.79
N THR A 134 -4.78 -8.86 18.54
CA THR A 134 -5.58 -10.09 18.44
C THR A 134 -5.08 -11.02 17.33
N THR A 135 -4.60 -10.48 16.21
CA THR A 135 -4.03 -11.28 15.10
C THR A 135 -2.69 -11.90 15.48
N ILE A 136 -1.86 -11.17 16.21
CA ILE A 136 -0.58 -11.68 16.73
C ILE A 136 -0.85 -12.81 17.72
N ASN A 137 -1.83 -12.66 18.62
CA ASN A 137 -2.21 -13.71 19.56
C ASN A 137 -2.72 -14.97 18.85
N ALA A 138 -3.50 -14.81 17.78
CA ALA A 138 -3.93 -15.92 16.93
C ALA A 138 -2.75 -16.67 16.30
N PHE A 139 -1.75 -15.93 15.79
CA PHE A 139 -0.50 -16.51 15.28
C PHE A 139 0.28 -17.23 16.38
N LEU A 140 0.47 -16.60 17.55
CA LEU A 140 1.22 -17.19 18.66
C LEU A 140 0.59 -18.49 19.16
N ALA A 141 -0.74 -18.58 19.16
CA ALA A 141 -1.46 -19.79 19.51
C ALA A 141 -1.35 -20.89 18.43
N ASN A 142 -1.22 -20.52 17.15
CA ASN A 142 -1.19 -21.45 16.01
C ASN A 142 -0.07 -21.11 15.00
N PRO A 143 1.22 -21.19 15.41
CA PRO A 143 2.31 -20.55 14.65
C PRO A 143 2.63 -21.25 13.33
N VAL A 144 2.30 -22.54 13.19
CA VAL A 144 2.69 -23.33 12.02
C VAL A 144 1.73 -23.13 10.86
N THR A 145 0.44 -23.34 11.12
CA THR A 145 -0.64 -23.34 10.10
C THR A 145 -1.61 -22.18 10.22
N GLY A 146 -1.51 -21.37 11.28
CA GLY A 146 -2.48 -20.32 11.58
C GLY A 146 -3.85 -20.88 11.95
N ILE A 147 -4.83 -19.98 12.02
CA ILE A 147 -6.20 -20.27 12.43
C ILE A 147 -7.14 -20.63 11.26
N GLY A 148 -6.59 -20.75 10.05
CA GLY A 148 -7.34 -20.99 8.80
C GLY A 148 -7.50 -19.73 7.95
N PHE A 149 -7.40 -19.88 6.63
CA PHE A 149 -7.52 -18.76 5.70
C PHE A 149 -8.91 -18.13 5.77
N TYR A 150 -8.95 -16.80 5.91
CA TYR A 150 -10.15 -15.98 6.00
C TYR A 150 -11.05 -16.26 7.22
N THR A 151 -10.52 -16.88 8.27
CA THR A 151 -11.30 -17.21 9.48
C THR A 151 -11.19 -16.16 10.58
N PHE A 152 -10.27 -15.19 10.47
CA PHE A 152 -10.02 -14.23 11.54
C PHE A 152 -11.29 -13.49 12.01
N PRO A 153 -12.16 -12.95 11.13
CA PRO A 153 -13.38 -12.26 11.57
C PRO A 153 -14.34 -13.12 12.42
N PHE A 154 -14.24 -14.44 12.30
CA PHE A 154 -15.13 -15.40 12.96
C PHE A 154 -14.51 -16.03 14.23
N LEU A 155 -13.19 -16.16 14.26
CA LEU A 155 -12.47 -16.84 15.34
C LEU A 155 -11.67 -15.89 16.25
N SER A 156 -11.54 -14.60 15.89
CA SER A 156 -10.73 -13.60 16.63
C SER A 156 -11.11 -13.49 18.11
N LYS A 157 -12.37 -13.73 18.47
CA LYS A 157 -12.82 -13.78 19.88
C LYS A 157 -12.01 -14.74 20.75
N ASN A 158 -11.57 -15.87 20.20
CA ASN A 158 -10.81 -16.89 20.95
C ASN A 158 -9.37 -16.45 21.28
N TYR A 159 -8.91 -15.37 20.64
CA TYR A 159 -7.53 -14.89 20.73
C TYR A 159 -7.46 -13.44 21.22
N SER A 160 -8.60 -12.85 21.61
CA SER A 160 -8.63 -11.48 22.12
C SER A 160 -8.48 -11.49 23.64
N GLU A 161 -7.56 -10.67 24.14
CA GLU A 161 -7.37 -10.43 25.57
C GLU A 161 -8.16 -9.20 26.06
N LEU A 162 -8.93 -8.58 25.17
CA LEU A 162 -9.74 -7.41 25.46
C LEU A 162 -10.96 -7.76 26.28
N ASP A 163 -11.44 -6.79 27.05
CA ASP A 163 -12.77 -6.85 27.65
C ASP A 163 -13.85 -7.12 26.56
N PRO A 164 -14.88 -7.95 26.83
CA PRO A 164 -15.90 -8.27 25.83
C PRO A 164 -16.56 -7.06 25.16
N GLU A 165 -16.76 -5.95 25.87
CA GLU A 165 -17.33 -4.73 25.30
C GLU A 165 -16.35 -4.05 24.34
N LEU A 166 -15.07 -4.00 24.69
CA LEU A 166 -14.01 -3.46 23.83
C LEU A 166 -13.78 -4.33 22.58
N TYR A 167 -13.80 -5.66 22.73
CA TYR A 167 -13.71 -6.59 21.60
C TYR A 167 -14.84 -6.36 20.61
N LYS A 168 -16.08 -6.31 21.11
CA LYS A 168 -17.28 -6.06 20.30
C LYS A 168 -17.21 -4.72 19.57
N LEU A 169 -16.61 -3.71 20.20
CA LEU A 169 -16.50 -2.37 19.64
C LEU A 169 -15.41 -2.25 18.56
N PHE A 170 -14.26 -2.91 18.76
CA PHE A 170 -13.05 -2.64 17.99
C PHE A 170 -12.55 -3.79 17.10
N VAL A 171 -13.00 -5.03 17.30
CA VAL A 171 -12.40 -6.21 16.64
C VAL A 171 -13.45 -7.13 16.00
N GLU A 172 -14.61 -7.31 16.63
CA GLU A 172 -15.61 -8.28 16.20
C GLU A 172 -16.02 -8.10 14.72
N GLY A 173 -15.89 -9.18 13.93
CA GLY A 173 -16.28 -9.20 12.52
C GLY A 173 -15.37 -8.40 11.58
N LEU A 174 -14.28 -7.82 12.07
CA LEU A 174 -13.33 -7.04 11.26
C LEU A 174 -12.12 -7.90 10.85
N PRO A 175 -11.59 -7.72 9.62
CA PRO A 175 -10.37 -8.40 9.20
C PRO A 175 -9.12 -7.67 9.74
N PRO A 176 -7.92 -8.29 9.67
CA PRO A 176 -6.68 -7.71 10.17
C PRO A 176 -6.27 -6.36 9.55
N HIS A 177 -6.90 -5.94 8.44
CA HIS A 177 -6.64 -4.68 7.74
C HIS A 177 -5.20 -4.50 7.24
N GLN A 178 -4.43 -5.59 7.21
CA GLN A 178 -3.03 -5.61 6.82
C GLN A 178 -2.72 -6.99 6.22
N THR A 179 -2.36 -7.02 4.93
CA THR A 179 -2.26 -8.28 4.17
C THR A 179 -1.24 -9.23 4.78
N TYR A 180 -0.06 -8.73 5.14
CA TYR A 180 1.03 -9.57 5.65
C TYR A 180 0.69 -10.16 7.01
N LEU A 181 0.08 -9.35 7.89
CA LEU A 181 -0.36 -9.81 9.20
C LEU A 181 -1.54 -10.79 9.10
N ALA A 182 -2.47 -10.55 8.18
CA ALA A 182 -3.58 -11.46 7.91
C ALA A 182 -3.06 -12.84 7.48
N ILE A 183 -2.16 -12.88 6.49
CA ILE A 183 -1.56 -14.13 6.05
C ILE A 183 -0.81 -14.81 7.20
N LEU A 184 -0.04 -14.07 7.98
CA LEU A 184 0.71 -14.64 9.11
C LEU A 184 -0.23 -15.26 10.16
N GLY A 185 -1.27 -14.55 10.59
CA GLY A 185 -2.23 -15.04 11.58
C GLY A 185 -3.08 -16.21 11.08
N GLU A 186 -3.54 -16.15 9.84
CA GLU A 186 -4.48 -17.11 9.28
C GLU A 186 -3.82 -18.37 8.71
N THR A 187 -2.58 -18.26 8.22
CA THR A 187 -1.88 -19.38 7.55
C THR A 187 -0.59 -19.81 8.25
N GLY A 188 -0.22 -19.11 9.33
CA GLY A 188 1.00 -19.38 10.08
C GLY A 188 2.27 -19.12 9.27
N ILE A 189 3.40 -19.59 9.79
CA ILE A 189 4.70 -19.38 9.17
C ILE A 189 4.83 -20.08 7.81
N ILE A 190 4.15 -21.22 7.62
CA ILE A 190 4.20 -21.97 6.35
C ILE A 190 3.58 -21.16 5.22
N GLY A 191 2.34 -20.68 5.41
CA GLY A 191 1.67 -19.88 4.39
C GLY A 191 2.33 -18.52 4.21
N PHE A 192 2.82 -17.90 5.29
CA PHE A 192 3.56 -16.64 5.23
C PHE A 192 4.84 -16.76 4.40
N ILE A 193 5.67 -17.79 4.63
CA ILE A 193 6.88 -18.03 3.82
C ILE A 193 6.50 -18.24 2.35
N GLY A 194 5.48 -19.06 2.08
CA GLY A 194 4.99 -19.28 0.71
C GLY A 194 4.59 -17.98 0.02
N PHE A 195 3.87 -17.11 0.74
CA PHE A 195 3.48 -15.80 0.24
C PHE A 195 4.69 -14.88 -0.01
N ILE A 196 5.64 -14.80 0.92
CA ILE A 196 6.84 -13.98 0.77
C ILE A 196 7.68 -14.44 -0.42
N ILE A 197 7.84 -15.75 -0.63
CA ILE A 197 8.52 -16.30 -1.80
C ILE A 197 7.77 -15.88 -3.08
N PHE A 198 6.44 -16.06 -3.12
CA PHE A 198 5.62 -15.70 -4.26
C PHE A 198 5.77 -14.22 -4.66
N VAL A 199 5.59 -13.29 -3.72
CA VAL A 199 5.73 -11.85 -4.02
C VAL A 199 7.17 -11.46 -4.36
N SER A 200 8.17 -12.11 -3.75
CA SER A 200 9.58 -11.87 -4.03
C SER A 200 9.97 -12.30 -5.45
N VAL A 201 9.50 -13.47 -5.90
CA VAL A 201 9.74 -13.95 -7.26
C VAL A 201 9.16 -12.97 -8.29
N ILE A 202 7.95 -12.47 -8.08
CA ILE A 202 7.32 -11.50 -8.99
C ILE A 202 8.07 -10.14 -8.96
N LEU A 203 8.49 -9.68 -7.78
CA LEU A 203 9.26 -8.44 -7.65
C LEU A 203 10.61 -8.53 -8.39
N ILE A 204 11.36 -9.62 -8.17
CA ILE A 204 12.64 -9.86 -8.83
C ILE A 204 12.45 -9.96 -10.35
N THR A 205 11.42 -10.67 -10.79
CA THR A 205 11.12 -10.86 -12.21
C THR A 205 10.76 -9.53 -12.89
N SER A 206 9.86 -8.74 -12.29
CA SER A 206 9.48 -7.42 -12.81
C SER A 206 10.66 -6.45 -12.84
N PHE A 207 11.51 -6.45 -11.81
CA PHE A 207 12.72 -5.63 -11.78
C PHE A 207 13.74 -6.04 -12.87
N ARG A 208 13.93 -7.35 -13.06
CA ARG A 208 14.78 -7.88 -14.15
C ARG A 208 14.24 -7.48 -15.52
N ASN A 209 12.94 -7.63 -15.77
CA ASN A 209 12.30 -7.20 -17.02
C ASN A 209 12.54 -5.70 -17.25
N MET A 210 12.34 -4.87 -16.23
CA MET A 210 12.57 -3.43 -16.32
C MET A 210 14.03 -3.10 -16.63
N LYS A 211 15.01 -3.87 -16.12
CA LYS A 211 16.43 -3.67 -16.45
C LYS A 211 16.80 -4.12 -17.86
N LEU A 212 16.30 -5.28 -18.29
CA LEU A 212 16.63 -5.88 -19.59
C LEU A 212 15.99 -5.14 -20.76
N ALA A 213 14.81 -4.55 -20.56
CA ALA A 213 14.14 -3.79 -21.60
C ALA A 213 15.01 -2.62 -22.09
N LYS A 214 15.36 -2.64 -23.39
CA LYS A 214 16.35 -1.72 -23.96
C LYS A 214 15.73 -0.36 -24.31
N VAL A 215 14.70 -0.33 -25.16
CA VAL A 215 14.04 0.91 -25.63
C VAL A 215 12.61 0.64 -26.10
N GLY A 216 11.82 1.69 -26.32
CA GLY A 216 10.50 1.57 -26.96
C GLY A 216 9.40 1.03 -26.03
N PRO A 217 8.28 0.53 -26.59
CA PRO A 217 7.09 0.16 -25.84
C PRO A 217 7.38 -0.87 -24.73
N ASP A 218 8.29 -1.81 -24.97
CA ASP A 218 8.62 -2.83 -23.98
C ASP A 218 9.23 -2.25 -22.71
N LYS A 219 10.05 -1.19 -22.83
CA LYS A 219 10.60 -0.47 -21.67
C LYS A 219 9.51 0.22 -20.88
N LEU A 220 8.52 0.80 -21.56
CA LEU A 220 7.38 1.42 -20.91
C LEU A 220 6.57 0.38 -20.14
N PHE A 221 6.18 -0.73 -20.78
CA PHE A 221 5.40 -1.79 -20.14
C PHE A 221 6.14 -2.44 -18.97
N ALA A 222 7.44 -2.72 -19.10
CA ALA A 222 8.23 -3.27 -18.02
C ALA A 222 8.36 -2.30 -16.82
N THR A 223 8.48 -0.99 -17.09
CA THR A 223 8.54 0.04 -16.03
C THR A 223 7.19 0.21 -15.34
N LEU A 224 6.09 0.24 -16.10
CA LEU A 224 4.72 0.25 -15.56
C LEU A 224 4.49 -0.98 -14.67
N ALA A 225 4.75 -2.18 -15.20
CA ALA A 225 4.53 -3.42 -14.49
C ALA A 225 5.29 -3.48 -13.15
N PHE A 226 6.56 -3.07 -13.14
CA PHE A 226 7.36 -2.99 -11.91
C PHE A 226 6.75 -2.03 -10.88
N TRP A 227 6.47 -0.78 -11.25
CA TRP A 227 5.99 0.22 -10.28
C TRP A 227 4.55 -0.02 -9.83
N LEU A 228 3.70 -0.58 -10.69
CA LEU A 228 2.34 -0.99 -10.28
C LEU A 228 2.40 -2.14 -9.28
N PHE A 229 3.24 -3.15 -9.52
CA PHE A 229 3.43 -4.22 -8.56
C PHE A 229 4.06 -3.73 -7.25
N PHE A 230 5.04 -2.83 -7.34
CA PHE A 230 5.64 -2.20 -6.16
C PHE A 230 4.61 -1.41 -5.35
N TYR A 231 3.69 -0.69 -6.03
CA TYR A 231 2.55 -0.03 -5.36
C TYR A 231 1.69 -1.04 -4.60
N VAL A 232 1.36 -2.18 -5.20
CA VAL A 232 0.59 -3.24 -4.53
C VAL A 232 1.30 -3.71 -3.27
N LEU A 233 2.62 -3.98 -3.33
CA LEU A 233 3.38 -4.47 -2.17
C LEU A 233 3.37 -3.49 -1.00
N ILE A 234 3.50 -2.19 -1.27
CA ILE A 234 3.45 -1.14 -0.24
C ILE A 234 2.03 -0.96 0.28
N SER A 235 1.03 -0.99 -0.59
CA SER A 235 -0.38 -0.88 -0.19
C SER A 235 -0.78 -2.06 0.70
N MET A 236 -0.30 -3.29 0.42
CA MET A 236 -0.50 -4.47 1.26
C MET A 236 0.00 -4.31 2.71
N ILE A 237 0.91 -3.36 2.97
CA ILE A 237 1.37 -3.02 4.34
C ILE A 237 0.30 -2.23 5.12
N MET A 238 -0.67 -1.66 4.41
CA MET A 238 -1.66 -0.72 4.95
C MET A 238 -3.10 -1.19 4.75
N THR A 239 -3.32 -2.18 3.91
CA THR A 239 -4.62 -2.80 3.65
C THR A 239 -4.45 -4.29 3.36
N ASP A 240 -5.54 -5.02 3.52
CA ASP A 240 -5.76 -6.42 3.19
C ASP A 240 -6.53 -6.62 1.87
N ALA A 241 -6.97 -5.52 1.24
CA ALA A 241 -7.93 -5.56 0.14
C ALA A 241 -7.42 -6.19 -1.17
N TRP A 242 -6.11 -6.39 -1.34
CA TRP A 242 -5.51 -6.92 -2.58
C TRP A 242 -5.71 -8.41 -2.79
N LEU A 243 -6.16 -9.14 -1.77
CA LEU A 243 -6.39 -10.59 -1.85
C LEU A 243 -7.86 -10.94 -2.05
N TRP A 244 -8.74 -9.95 -2.26
CA TRP A 244 -10.15 -10.20 -2.58
C TRP A 244 -10.75 -9.16 -3.52
N GLY A 245 -11.92 -9.51 -4.05
CA GLY A 245 -12.76 -8.61 -4.85
C GLY A 245 -12.05 -8.00 -6.06
N THR A 246 -12.32 -6.73 -6.33
CA THR A 246 -11.83 -6.03 -7.52
C THR A 246 -10.31 -5.84 -7.52
N LEU A 247 -9.69 -5.60 -6.36
CA LEU A 247 -8.25 -5.39 -6.30
C LEU A 247 -7.47 -6.68 -6.54
N PHE A 248 -8.01 -7.84 -6.15
CA PHE A 248 -7.42 -9.14 -6.52
C PHE A 248 -7.40 -9.37 -8.04
N MET A 249 -8.46 -8.96 -8.75
CA MET A 249 -8.48 -9.02 -10.21
C MET A 249 -7.41 -8.11 -10.83
N VAL A 250 -7.30 -6.87 -10.33
CA VAL A 250 -6.26 -5.92 -10.80
C VAL A 250 -4.86 -6.45 -10.51
N PHE A 251 -4.64 -7.03 -9.33
CA PHE A 251 -3.38 -7.67 -8.97
C PHE A 251 -3.01 -8.80 -9.93
N SER A 252 -3.98 -9.65 -10.27
CA SER A 252 -3.80 -10.74 -11.23
C SER A 252 -3.43 -10.23 -12.63
N VAL A 253 -4.05 -9.13 -13.08
CA VAL A 253 -3.70 -8.48 -14.36
C VAL A 253 -2.28 -7.92 -14.35
N ILE A 254 -1.85 -7.30 -13.24
CA ILE A 254 -0.47 -6.81 -13.09
C ILE A 254 0.53 -7.97 -13.17
N ILE A 255 0.24 -9.09 -12.51
CA ILE A 255 1.09 -10.30 -12.57
C ILE A 255 1.16 -10.85 -14.00
N ALA A 256 0.02 -10.94 -14.69
CA ALA A 256 -0.02 -11.41 -16.08
C ALA A 256 0.79 -10.51 -17.02
N LEU A 257 0.76 -9.18 -16.80
CA LEU A 257 1.60 -8.23 -17.54
C LEU A 257 3.09 -8.46 -17.28
N ILE A 258 3.48 -8.77 -16.04
CA ILE A 258 4.87 -9.10 -15.69
C ILE A 258 5.33 -10.37 -16.40
N ASP A 259 4.55 -11.44 -16.36
CA ASP A 259 4.87 -12.72 -17.02
C ASP A 259 4.99 -12.56 -18.55
N SER A 260 4.03 -11.87 -19.16
CA SER A 260 4.05 -11.57 -20.60
C SER A 260 5.32 -10.81 -21.00
N ASN A 261 5.68 -9.77 -20.24
CA ASN A 261 6.93 -9.03 -20.46
C ASN A 261 8.17 -9.91 -20.33
N SER A 262 8.22 -10.84 -19.38
CA SER A 262 9.33 -11.77 -19.25
C SER A 262 9.49 -12.64 -20.49
N ARG A 263 8.40 -13.19 -21.01
CA ARG A 263 8.44 -14.06 -22.21
C ARG A 263 8.94 -13.34 -23.44
N MET A 264 8.66 -12.05 -23.59
CA MET A 264 9.18 -11.24 -24.70
C MET A 264 10.69 -11.00 -24.56
N MET A 265 11.16 -10.70 -23.33
CA MET A 265 12.56 -10.37 -23.06
C MET A 265 13.52 -11.57 -23.19
N TYR A 266 13.06 -12.79 -22.91
CA TYR A 266 13.90 -13.99 -23.03
C TYR A 266 13.90 -14.61 -24.44
N LYS A 267 13.05 -14.12 -25.36
CA LYS A 267 12.99 -14.59 -26.75
C LYS A 267 13.76 -13.69 -27.73
N SER A 268 14.27 -12.54 -27.28
CA SER A 268 15.05 -11.56 -28.08
C SER A 268 16.54 -11.66 -27.81
#